data_AF-A0A4Y1ZFN4-F1
#
_entry.id   AF-A0A4Y1ZFN4-F1
#
_cell.length_a   1.000
_cell.length_b   1.000
_cell.length_c   1.000
_cell.angle_alpha   90.00
_cell.angle_beta   90.00
_cell.angle_gamma   90.00
#
_symmetry.space_group_name_H-M   'P 1'
#
loop_
_entity.id
_entity.type
_entity.pdbx_description
1 polymer ?
#
loop_
_entity_poly.entity_id
_entity_poly.type
_entity_poly.pdbx_seq_one_letter_code
_entity_poly.pdbx_strand_id
1 'polypeptide(L)'
;MLVQTVSALCQGQSAFLPVVRQPEISEHVRRLILSGPPTRDQLGRIVFNELYQLFLTMPDDEANSLSALLSGWKASGLTLDQMAEASRRDALECSILFKSALRRMMNLFVGSPDQFPFLSRLLIGRQSSLSKTAETTRKLLQTGLTLHDIASKRHLAVSTIEDHLVELTLKKVNHWLSDYLSTACEQQIMNVADHLKTRQLKPIKNHLGERVSYFQIRLALAKNAVSGRKVVRINEQ
;
A
#
# COMPACT_ATOMS: atom_id res chain seq x y z
N MET A 1 4.71 11.64 11.51
CA MET A 1 4.02 12.80 10.89
C MET A 1 2.65 13.06 11.51
N LEU A 2 1.64 12.18 11.39
CA LEU A 2 0.30 12.44 11.95
C LEU A 2 0.33 12.85 13.43
N VAL A 3 0.98 12.05 14.28
CA VAL A 3 1.09 12.33 15.73
C VAL A 3 1.74 13.69 15.99
N GLN A 4 2.81 14.01 15.26
CA GLN A 4 3.50 15.29 15.36
C GLN A 4 2.57 16.45 15.00
N THR A 5 1.84 16.33 13.90
CA THR A 5 0.89 17.34 13.43
C THR A 5 -0.25 17.54 14.43
N VAL A 6 -0.87 16.46 14.90
CA VAL A 6 -1.98 16.51 15.85
C VAL A 6 -1.51 17.10 17.19
N SER A 7 -0.36 16.66 17.69
CA SER A 7 0.25 17.22 18.90
C SER A 7 0.54 18.71 18.77
N ALA A 8 1.05 19.18 17.62
CA ALA A 8 1.28 20.62 17.37
C ALA A 8 -0.03 21.41 17.31
N LEU A 9 -1.06 20.87 16.66
CA LEU A 9 -2.38 21.51 16.57
C LEU A 9 -3.04 21.66 17.94
N CYS A 10 -2.94 20.66 18.81
CA CYS A 10 -3.41 20.73 20.20
C CYS A 10 -2.68 21.81 21.02
N GLN A 11 -1.45 22.16 20.63
CA GLN A 11 -0.66 23.25 21.24
C GLN A 11 -0.89 24.61 20.56
N GLY A 12 -1.91 24.70 19.70
CA GLY A 12 -2.23 25.92 18.95
C GLY A 12 -1.32 26.20 17.75
N GLN A 13 -0.38 25.32 17.44
CA GLN A 13 0.67 25.55 16.44
C GLN A 13 0.30 24.93 15.09
N SER A 14 0.18 25.75 14.05
CA SER A 14 -0.07 25.33 12.67
C SER A 14 1.19 25.35 11.79
N ALA A 15 2.24 26.05 12.22
CA ALA A 15 3.53 26.16 11.54
C ALA A 15 4.61 25.45 12.37
N PHE A 16 5.21 24.40 11.81
CA PHE A 16 6.28 23.65 12.45
C PHE A 16 7.13 22.93 11.40
N LEU A 17 8.35 22.54 11.77
CA LEU A 17 9.21 21.74 10.91
C LEU A 17 8.81 20.26 11.00
N PRO A 18 8.29 19.65 9.92
CA PRO A 18 7.93 18.25 9.95
C PRO A 18 9.15 17.34 10.07
N VAL A 19 9.01 16.25 10.82
CA VAL A 19 10.05 15.22 10.96
C VAL A 19 10.30 14.48 9.63
N VAL A 20 9.30 14.42 8.75
CA VAL A 20 9.43 13.85 7.39
C VAL A 20 9.34 14.96 6.35
N ARG A 21 10.36 15.08 5.49
CA ARG A 21 10.45 16.09 4.43
C ARG A 21 9.95 15.58 3.08
N GLN A 22 8.77 14.96 3.06
CA GLN A 22 8.13 14.42 1.86
C GLN A 22 6.78 15.12 1.65
N PRO A 23 6.64 16.01 0.65
CA PRO A 23 5.43 16.80 0.43
C PRO A 23 4.15 15.96 0.32
N GLU A 24 4.24 14.80 -0.35
CA GLU A 24 3.12 13.86 -0.50
C GLU A 24 2.60 13.30 0.84
N ILE A 25 3.49 13.07 1.81
CA ILE A 25 3.12 12.59 3.15
C ILE A 25 2.44 13.71 3.93
N SER A 26 3.00 14.93 3.88
CA SER A 26 2.41 16.09 4.53
C SER A 26 1.02 16.40 4.00
N GLU A 27 0.83 16.34 2.68
CA GLU A 27 -0.47 16.58 2.05
C GLU A 27 -1.48 15.47 2.36
N HIS A 28 -1.03 14.22 2.45
CA HIS A 28 -1.90 13.12 2.87
C HIS A 28 -2.39 13.31 4.32
N VAL A 29 -1.49 13.62 5.25
CA VAL A 29 -1.83 13.89 6.66
C VAL A 29 -2.74 15.11 6.78
N ARG A 30 -2.47 16.19 6.01
CA ARG A 30 -3.33 17.37 5.97
C ARG A 30 -4.75 17.02 5.55
N ARG A 31 -4.92 16.31 4.43
CA ARG A 31 -6.25 15.88 3.96
C ARG A 31 -6.96 14.99 4.97
N LEU A 32 -6.24 14.08 5.62
CA LEU A 32 -6.79 13.22 6.65
C LEU A 32 -7.35 14.03 7.82
N ILE A 33 -6.58 15.00 8.32
CA ILE A 33 -6.99 15.90 9.40
C ILE A 33 -8.22 16.73 8.99
N LEU A 34 -8.22 17.29 7.78
CA LEU A 34 -9.35 18.07 7.27
C LEU A 34 -10.63 17.25 7.07
N SER A 35 -10.51 15.93 6.84
CA SER A 35 -11.64 14.99 6.79
C SER A 35 -12.06 14.44 8.16
N GLY A 36 -11.41 14.89 9.23
CA GLY A 36 -11.60 14.46 10.60
C GLY A 36 -12.61 15.30 11.39
N PRO A 37 -12.61 15.16 12.73
CA PRO A 37 -13.45 15.96 13.61
C PRO A 37 -13.23 17.47 13.45
N PRO A 38 -14.25 18.30 13.76
CA PRO A 38 -14.20 19.73 13.52
C PRO A 38 -13.23 20.48 14.44
N THR A 39 -12.95 19.97 15.64
CA THR A 39 -12.07 20.65 16.61
C THR A 39 -10.76 19.91 16.85
N ARG A 40 -9.70 20.68 17.13
CA ARG A 40 -8.35 20.17 17.40
C ARG A 40 -8.32 19.30 18.66
N ASP A 41 -9.11 19.64 19.68
CA ASP A 41 -9.21 18.87 20.91
C ASP A 41 -9.90 17.52 20.71
N GLN A 42 -10.98 17.50 19.92
CA GLN A 42 -11.65 16.24 19.58
C GLN A 42 -10.72 15.34 18.76
N LEU A 43 -10.03 15.90 17.76
CA LEU A 43 -9.05 15.18 16.98
C LEU A 43 -7.91 14.62 17.85
N GLY A 44 -7.36 15.44 18.76
CA GLY A 44 -6.33 15.02 19.70
C GLY A 44 -6.78 13.85 20.59
N ARG A 45 -7.98 13.95 21.17
CA ARG A 45 -8.58 12.88 21.99
C ARG A 45 -8.79 11.60 21.21
N ILE A 46 -9.32 11.67 19.98
CA ILE A 46 -9.53 10.49 19.15
C ILE A 46 -8.20 9.80 18.82
N VAL A 47 -7.22 10.57 18.34
CA VAL A 47 -5.90 10.02 17.98
C VAL A 47 -5.21 9.42 19.21
N PHE A 48 -5.27 10.10 20.36
CA PHE A 48 -4.71 9.58 21.60
C PHE A 48 -5.39 8.27 22.02
N ASN A 49 -6.72 8.22 22.04
CA ASN A 49 -7.46 7.04 22.46
C ASN A 49 -7.20 5.86 21.53
N GLU A 50 -7.19 6.06 20.21
CA GLU A 50 -6.90 4.99 19.26
C GLU A 50 -5.45 4.50 19.36
N LEU A 51 -4.47 5.39 19.57
CA LEU A 51 -3.08 4.98 19.83
C LEU A 51 -2.96 4.20 21.14
N TYR A 52 -3.66 4.64 22.19
CA TYR A 52 -3.66 3.97 23.48
C TYR A 52 -4.23 2.55 23.36
N GLN A 53 -5.38 2.40 22.68
CA GLN A 53 -5.96 1.08 22.40
C GLN A 53 -5.07 0.21 21.51
N LEU A 54 -4.41 0.81 20.52
CA LEU A 54 -3.44 0.10 19.68
C LEU A 54 -2.30 -0.48 20.55
N PHE A 55 -1.74 0.31 21.45
CA PHE A 55 -0.62 -0.13 22.29
C PHE A 55 -1.05 -1.16 23.34
N LEU A 56 -2.27 -1.05 23.89
CA LEU A 56 -2.82 -2.06 24.81
C LEU A 56 -3.09 -3.43 24.15
N THR A 57 -3.26 -3.46 22.82
CA THR A 57 -3.64 -4.68 22.08
C THR A 57 -2.44 -5.42 21.45
N MET A 58 -1.22 -4.95 21.70
CA MET A 58 0.01 -5.56 21.19
C MET A 58 1.00 -5.89 22.33
N PRO A 59 1.95 -6.80 22.09
CA PRO A 59 3.00 -7.08 23.07
C PRO A 59 3.80 -5.82 23.44
N ASP A 60 4.21 -5.71 24.70
CA ASP A 60 4.89 -4.52 25.22
C ASP A 60 6.13 -4.11 24.40
N ASP A 61 6.95 -5.08 23.98
CA ASP A 61 8.13 -4.81 23.14
C ASP A 61 7.75 -4.18 21.79
N GLU A 62 6.63 -4.60 21.19
CA GLU A 62 6.12 -4.02 19.95
C GLU A 62 5.54 -2.61 20.19
N ALA A 63 4.77 -2.42 21.27
CA ALA A 63 4.21 -1.13 21.67
C ALA A 63 5.31 -0.11 21.97
N ASN A 64 6.32 -0.50 22.74
CA ASN A 64 7.48 0.31 23.08
C ASN A 64 8.26 0.69 21.82
N SER A 65 8.46 -0.26 20.90
CA SER A 65 9.15 0.00 19.64
C SER A 65 8.40 1.01 18.75
N LEU A 66 7.07 0.87 18.60
CA LEU A 66 6.28 1.82 17.80
C LEU A 66 6.22 3.21 18.46
N SER A 67 5.94 3.27 19.76
CA SER A 67 5.77 4.52 20.49
C SER A 67 7.06 5.34 20.56
N ALA A 68 8.22 4.69 20.72
CA ALA A 68 9.53 5.34 20.75
C ALA A 68 9.84 6.15 19.49
N LEU A 69 9.34 5.72 18.33
CA LEU A 69 9.57 6.39 17.05
C LEU A 69 8.55 7.50 16.75
N LEU A 70 7.51 7.64 17.56
CA LEU A 70 6.53 8.72 17.40
C LEU A 70 7.13 10.06 17.82
N SER A 71 6.99 11.06 16.96
CA SER A 71 7.37 12.44 17.26
C SER A 71 6.12 13.27 17.58
N GLY A 72 6.21 14.13 18.60
CA GLY A 72 5.20 15.11 19.00
C GLY A 72 5.65 16.55 18.75
N TRP A 73 4.89 17.52 19.26
CA TRP A 73 5.32 18.92 19.27
C TRP A 73 6.54 19.09 20.20
N LYS A 74 7.65 19.60 19.66
CA LYS A 74 8.94 19.76 20.36
C LYS A 74 9.51 18.48 21.02
N ALA A 75 8.95 17.32 20.71
CA ALA A 75 9.40 16.02 21.17
C ALA A 75 9.78 15.17 19.95
N SER A 76 11.07 14.97 19.74
CA SER A 76 11.57 14.09 18.68
C SER A 76 11.43 12.64 19.11
N GLY A 77 10.85 11.81 18.24
CA GLY A 77 10.95 10.37 18.39
C GLY A 77 12.39 9.90 18.17
N LEU A 78 12.70 8.70 18.68
CA LEU A 78 13.99 8.05 18.46
C LEU A 78 14.13 7.57 17.02
N THR A 79 15.37 7.42 16.55
CA THR A 79 15.67 6.55 15.41
C THR A 79 15.71 5.09 15.85
N LEU A 80 15.69 4.15 14.89
CA LEU A 80 15.88 2.73 15.21
C LEU A 80 17.23 2.47 15.89
N ASP A 81 18.29 3.17 15.46
CA ASP A 81 19.62 3.04 16.05
C ASP A 81 19.65 3.59 17.49
N GLN A 82 19.04 4.76 17.72
CA GLN A 82 18.93 5.35 19.06
C GLN A 82 18.06 4.49 19.99
N MET A 83 17.02 3.85 19.46
CA MET A 83 16.19 2.90 20.20
C MET A 83 16.99 1.65 20.57
N ALA A 84 17.79 1.10 19.65
CA ALA A 84 18.67 -0.04 19.92
C ALA A 84 19.69 0.27 21.01
N GLU A 85 20.33 1.44 20.93
CA GLU A 85 21.25 1.94 21.96
C GLU A 85 20.57 2.10 23.32
N ALA A 86 19.41 2.76 23.36
CA ALA A 86 18.67 3.01 24.60
C ALA A 86 18.15 1.73 25.25
N SER A 87 17.74 0.74 24.45
CA SER A 87 17.24 -0.55 24.93
C SER A 87 18.33 -1.61 25.15
N ARG A 88 19.60 -1.30 24.83
CA ARG A 88 20.73 -2.23 24.85
C ARG A 88 20.45 -3.52 24.08
N ARG A 89 19.72 -3.39 22.96
CA ARG A 89 19.39 -4.49 22.06
C ARG A 89 20.18 -4.38 20.77
N ASP A 90 20.27 -5.48 20.06
CA ASP A 90 20.85 -5.48 18.73
C ASP A 90 19.98 -4.71 17.73
N ALA A 91 20.61 -3.97 16.81
CA ALA A 91 19.90 -3.13 15.85
C ALA A 91 19.03 -3.95 14.87
N LEU A 92 19.45 -5.16 14.51
CA LEU A 92 18.65 -6.06 13.67
C LEU A 92 17.42 -6.53 14.45
N GLU A 93 17.58 -6.91 15.72
CA GLU A 93 16.46 -7.28 16.61
C GLU A 93 15.42 -6.15 16.69
N CYS A 94 15.86 -4.93 16.97
CA CYS A 94 15.02 -3.73 16.99
C CYS A 94 14.29 -3.50 15.66
N SER A 95 14.98 -3.70 14.53
CA SER A 95 14.37 -3.58 13.20
C SER A 95 13.29 -4.64 12.94
N ILE A 96 13.47 -5.85 13.46
CA ILE A 96 12.53 -6.96 13.33
C ILE A 96 11.30 -6.69 14.20
N LEU A 97 11.50 -6.29 15.45
CA LEU A 97 10.41 -5.91 16.37
C LEU A 97 9.56 -4.79 15.79
N PHE A 98 10.19 -3.72 15.29
CA PHE A 98 9.47 -2.61 14.66
C PHE A 98 8.65 -3.07 13.45
N LYS A 99 9.21 -3.94 12.58
CA LYS A 99 8.49 -4.51 11.43
C LYS A 99 7.32 -5.39 11.87
N SER A 100 7.48 -6.18 12.94
CA SER A 100 6.41 -6.99 13.53
C SER A 100 5.27 -6.10 14.02
N ALA A 101 5.62 -5.08 14.81
CA ALA A 101 4.67 -4.11 15.36
C ALA A 101 3.91 -3.37 14.25
N LEU A 102 4.60 -2.91 13.20
CA LEU A 102 3.99 -2.27 12.04
C LEU A 102 3.00 -3.21 11.33
N ARG A 103 3.38 -4.48 11.14
CA ARG A 103 2.50 -5.49 10.53
C ARG A 103 1.27 -5.73 11.38
N ARG A 104 1.41 -5.87 12.69
CA ARG A 104 0.29 -6.05 13.61
C ARG A 104 -0.65 -4.85 13.60
N MET A 105 -0.12 -3.64 13.68
CA MET A 105 -0.89 -2.40 13.55
C MET A 105 -1.70 -2.38 12.24
N MET A 106 -1.08 -2.73 11.11
CA MET A 106 -1.79 -2.80 9.83
C MET A 106 -2.91 -3.84 9.85
N ASN A 107 -2.67 -5.01 10.46
CA ASN A 107 -3.68 -6.06 10.57
C ASN A 107 -4.86 -5.64 11.47
N LEU A 108 -4.60 -4.97 12.61
CA LEU A 108 -5.63 -4.46 13.50
C LEU A 108 -6.51 -3.40 12.82
N PHE A 109 -5.89 -2.47 12.09
CA PHE A 109 -6.63 -1.45 11.35
C PHE A 109 -7.50 -2.03 10.21
N VAL A 110 -7.09 -3.16 9.62
CA VAL A 110 -7.88 -3.85 8.59
C VAL A 110 -8.96 -4.75 9.19
N GLY A 111 -8.66 -5.44 10.30
CA GLY A 111 -9.57 -6.41 10.94
C GLY A 111 -10.61 -5.77 11.85
N SER A 112 -10.34 -4.59 12.40
CA SER A 112 -11.21 -3.91 13.37
C SER A 112 -11.31 -2.39 13.09
N PRO A 113 -11.77 -1.97 11.89
CA PRO A 113 -11.82 -0.56 11.52
C PRO A 113 -12.70 0.28 12.45
N ASP A 114 -13.73 -0.32 13.07
CA ASP A 114 -14.63 0.37 14.01
C ASP A 114 -13.94 0.72 15.34
N GLN A 115 -12.90 -0.04 15.74
CA GLN A 115 -12.08 0.27 16.91
C GLN A 115 -11.04 1.36 16.62
N PHE A 116 -10.66 1.51 15.34
CA PHE A 116 -9.66 2.48 14.88
C PHE A 116 -10.21 3.37 13.74
N PRO A 117 -11.34 4.07 13.94
CA PRO A 117 -12.06 4.75 12.86
C PRO A 117 -11.29 5.91 12.22
N PHE A 118 -10.31 6.48 12.92
CA PHE A 118 -9.44 7.54 12.39
C PHE A 118 -8.10 7.01 11.89
N LEU A 119 -7.39 6.19 12.67
CA LEU A 119 -6.04 5.69 12.33
C LEU A 119 -6.09 4.69 11.17
N SER A 120 -7.14 3.88 11.04
CA SER A 120 -7.29 2.94 9.89
C SER A 120 -7.31 3.66 8.55
N ARG A 121 -7.71 4.94 8.52
CA ARG A 121 -7.71 5.79 7.31
C ARG A 121 -6.31 6.02 6.74
N LEU A 122 -5.26 5.88 7.55
CA LEU A 122 -3.86 5.90 7.08
C LEU A 122 -3.56 4.76 6.09
N LEU A 123 -4.33 3.66 6.14
CA LEU A 123 -4.18 2.53 5.21
C LEU A 123 -4.99 2.70 3.93
N ILE A 124 -6.04 3.54 3.95
CA ILE A 124 -6.95 3.74 2.82
C ILE A 124 -6.20 4.32 1.60
N GLY A 125 -5.12 5.09 1.82
CA GLY A 125 -4.25 5.59 0.75
C GLY A 125 -3.34 4.53 0.10
N ARG A 126 -3.04 3.42 0.81
CA ARG A 126 -2.13 2.36 0.34
C ARG A 126 -2.85 1.22 -0.40
N GLN A 127 -4.13 0.99 -0.11
CA GLN A 127 -4.86 -0.12 -0.73
C GLN A 127 -5.21 0.14 -2.20
N SER A 128 -5.38 1.39 -2.63
CA SER A 128 -6.08 1.71 -3.89
C SER A 128 -5.41 2.72 -4.84
N SER A 129 -4.32 3.40 -4.46
CA SER A 129 -3.69 4.33 -5.41
C SER A 129 -2.73 3.58 -6.34
N LEU A 130 -2.91 3.79 -7.65
CA LEU A 130 -1.93 3.45 -8.67
C LEU A 130 -0.65 4.24 -8.41
N SER A 131 0.49 3.67 -8.76
CA SER A 131 1.73 4.44 -8.86
C SER A 131 1.50 5.66 -9.74
N LYS A 132 2.15 6.80 -9.43
CA LYS A 132 2.02 8.04 -10.23
C LYS A 132 2.30 7.78 -11.72
N THR A 133 3.21 6.85 -12.00
CA THR A 133 3.59 6.45 -13.36
C THR A 133 2.52 5.58 -14.03
N ALA A 134 1.92 4.61 -13.32
CA ALA A 134 0.82 3.81 -13.86
C ALA A 134 -0.46 4.64 -14.06
N GLU A 135 -0.73 5.60 -13.16
CA GLU A 135 -1.86 6.54 -13.30
C GLU A 135 -1.70 7.42 -14.55
N THR A 136 -0.47 7.83 -14.87
CA THR A 136 -0.18 8.55 -16.12
C THR A 136 -0.44 7.68 -17.35
N THR A 137 -0.01 6.41 -17.34
CA THR A 137 -0.34 5.45 -18.41
C THR A 137 -1.86 5.27 -18.54
N ARG A 138 -2.59 5.12 -17.43
CA ARG A 138 -4.05 4.96 -17.44
C ARG A 138 -4.75 6.11 -18.16
N LYS A 139 -4.36 7.34 -17.88
CA LYS A 139 -4.94 8.53 -18.52
C LYS A 139 -4.69 8.56 -20.02
N LEU A 140 -3.51 8.15 -20.48
CA LEU A 140 -3.17 8.10 -21.90
C LEU A 140 -3.85 6.92 -22.63
N LEU A 141 -4.03 5.78 -21.96
CA LEU A 141 -4.85 4.68 -22.50
C LEU A 141 -6.30 5.12 -22.76
N GLN A 142 -6.86 5.94 -21.85
CA GLN A 142 -8.22 6.46 -22.01
C GLN A 142 -8.39 7.41 -23.20
N THR A 143 -7.30 7.96 -23.75
CA THR A 143 -7.36 8.75 -25.00
C THR A 143 -7.25 7.89 -26.25
N GLY A 144 -7.26 6.55 -26.13
CA GLY A 144 -7.19 5.62 -27.27
C GLY A 144 -5.78 5.40 -27.82
N LEU A 145 -4.72 5.79 -27.10
CA LEU A 145 -3.34 5.58 -27.54
C LEU A 145 -2.91 4.12 -27.34
N THR A 146 -2.12 3.59 -28.27
CA THR A 146 -1.54 2.24 -28.15
C THR A 146 -0.39 2.22 -27.14
N LEU A 147 0.03 1.03 -26.69
CA LEU A 147 1.19 0.92 -25.77
C LEU A 147 2.47 1.51 -26.36
N HIS A 148 2.67 1.37 -27.67
CA HIS A 148 3.84 1.92 -28.35
C HIS A 148 3.80 3.44 -28.43
N ASP A 149 2.62 4.03 -28.67
CA ASP A 149 2.44 5.49 -28.68
C ASP A 149 2.66 6.08 -27.29
N ILE A 150 2.14 5.40 -26.26
CA ILE A 150 2.34 5.79 -24.87
C ILE A 150 3.82 5.70 -24.50
N ALA A 151 4.50 4.60 -24.86
CA ALA A 151 5.93 4.42 -24.64
C ALA A 151 6.74 5.55 -25.29
N SER A 152 6.44 5.86 -26.55
CA SER A 152 7.09 6.93 -27.32
C SER A 152 6.83 8.31 -26.71
N LYS A 153 5.57 8.65 -26.42
CA LYS A 153 5.17 9.94 -25.83
C LYS A 153 5.74 10.17 -24.43
N ARG A 154 6.00 9.09 -23.69
CA ARG A 154 6.56 9.14 -22.34
C ARG A 154 8.08 8.93 -22.28
N HIS A 155 8.72 8.65 -23.41
CA HIS A 155 10.13 8.27 -23.50
C HIS A 155 10.48 7.07 -22.59
N LEU A 156 9.64 6.02 -22.61
CA LEU A 156 9.80 4.79 -21.84
C LEU A 156 9.86 3.58 -22.77
N ALA A 157 10.42 2.47 -22.28
CA ALA A 157 10.32 1.18 -22.98
C ALA A 157 8.88 0.64 -22.94
N VAL A 158 8.47 -0.07 -23.99
CA VAL A 158 7.14 -0.72 -24.06
C VAL A 158 6.95 -1.69 -22.88
N SER A 159 8.00 -2.41 -22.49
CA SER A 159 7.97 -3.30 -21.31
C SER A 159 7.61 -2.59 -20.01
N THR A 160 8.04 -1.33 -19.83
CA THR A 160 7.68 -0.51 -18.67
C THR A 160 6.20 -0.11 -18.72
N ILE A 161 5.67 0.15 -19.92
CA ILE A 161 4.23 0.40 -20.08
C ILE A 161 3.43 -0.86 -19.78
N GLU A 162 3.86 -2.02 -20.28
CA GLU A 162 3.27 -3.33 -19.95
C GLU A 162 3.25 -3.60 -18.44
N ASP A 163 4.32 -3.26 -17.71
CA ASP A 163 4.37 -3.37 -16.25
C ASP A 163 3.29 -2.51 -15.58
N HIS A 164 3.09 -1.27 -16.05
CA HIS A 164 2.00 -0.42 -15.57
C HIS A 164 0.63 -1.02 -15.84
N LEU A 165 0.43 -1.72 -16.97
CA LEU A 165 -0.82 -2.42 -17.28
C LEU A 165 -1.07 -3.59 -16.31
N VAL A 166 -0.04 -4.35 -15.98
CA VAL A 166 -0.14 -5.40 -14.96
C VAL A 166 -0.52 -4.79 -13.60
N GLU A 167 0.08 -3.65 -13.22
CA GLU A 167 -0.29 -2.91 -12.00
C GLU A 167 -1.76 -2.47 -12.03
N LEU A 168 -2.21 -1.87 -13.13
CA LEU A 168 -3.60 -1.47 -13.35
C LEU A 168 -4.57 -2.66 -13.19
N THR A 169 -4.18 -3.82 -13.71
CA THR A 169 -4.96 -5.07 -13.60
C THR A 169 -5.10 -5.52 -12.15
N LEU A 170 -4.00 -5.49 -11.38
CA LEU A 170 -3.99 -5.83 -9.96
C LEU A 170 -4.84 -4.87 -9.11
N LYS A 171 -5.09 -3.65 -9.61
CA LYS A 171 -5.96 -2.64 -9.01
C LYS A 171 -7.40 -2.66 -9.53
N LYS A 172 -7.79 -3.68 -10.31
CA LYS A 172 -9.12 -3.85 -10.92
C LYS A 172 -9.50 -2.75 -11.93
N VAL A 173 -8.52 -2.11 -12.55
CA VAL A 173 -8.72 -1.16 -13.64
C VAL A 173 -8.51 -1.88 -14.97
N ASN A 174 -9.56 -2.51 -15.51
CA ASN A 174 -9.43 -3.57 -16.53
C ASN A 174 -10.16 -3.28 -17.86
N HIS A 175 -10.63 -2.06 -18.12
CA HIS A 175 -11.45 -1.75 -19.30
C HIS A 175 -10.74 -1.98 -20.65
N TRP A 176 -9.41 -2.00 -20.66
CA TRP A 176 -8.54 -2.18 -21.84
C TRP A 176 -8.02 -3.62 -21.97
N LEU A 177 -8.34 -4.51 -21.02
CA LEU A 177 -7.68 -5.80 -20.90
C LEU A 177 -7.98 -6.76 -22.06
N SER A 178 -9.18 -6.67 -22.64
CA SER A 178 -9.61 -7.45 -23.81
C SER A 178 -8.74 -7.22 -25.04
N ASP A 179 -8.12 -6.04 -25.14
CA ASP A 179 -7.32 -5.64 -26.30
C ASP A 179 -5.96 -6.36 -26.33
N TYR A 180 -5.51 -6.87 -25.18
CA TYR A 180 -4.19 -7.49 -25.01
C TYR A 180 -4.27 -8.96 -24.57
N LEU A 181 -5.39 -9.36 -23.98
CA LEU A 181 -5.62 -10.71 -23.47
C LEU A 181 -7.03 -11.20 -23.84
N SER A 182 -7.10 -12.02 -24.88
CA SER A 182 -8.35 -12.70 -25.26
C SER A 182 -8.72 -13.77 -24.22
N THR A 183 -10.03 -14.07 -24.11
CA THR A 183 -10.53 -15.12 -23.20
C THR A 183 -9.92 -16.48 -23.49
N ALA A 184 -9.70 -16.81 -24.77
CA ALA A 184 -9.07 -18.07 -25.16
C ALA A 184 -7.60 -18.14 -24.69
N CYS A 185 -6.84 -17.05 -24.86
CA CYS A 185 -5.45 -16.96 -24.40
C CYS A 185 -5.38 -17.04 -22.87
N GLU A 186 -6.25 -16.31 -22.18
CA GLU A 186 -6.36 -16.38 -20.71
C GLU A 186 -6.64 -17.80 -20.23
N GLN A 187 -7.63 -18.49 -20.80
CA GLN A 187 -7.98 -19.84 -20.39
C GLN A 187 -6.82 -20.83 -20.63
N GLN A 188 -6.12 -20.70 -21.76
CA GLN A 188 -4.94 -21.51 -22.04
C GLN A 188 -3.83 -21.28 -21.00
N ILE A 189 -3.55 -20.03 -20.65
CA ILE A 189 -2.55 -19.69 -19.62
C ILE A 189 -2.95 -20.28 -18.26
N MET A 190 -4.22 -20.12 -17.88
CA MET A 190 -4.71 -20.61 -16.59
C MET A 190 -4.67 -22.14 -16.50
N ASN A 191 -5.09 -22.85 -17.55
CA ASN A 191 -5.02 -24.31 -17.62
C ASN A 191 -3.59 -24.82 -17.44
N VAL A 192 -2.62 -24.19 -18.11
CA VAL A 192 -1.20 -24.57 -17.98
C VAL A 192 -0.66 -24.26 -16.59
N ALA A 193 -0.98 -23.08 -16.05
CA ALA A 193 -0.53 -22.69 -14.72
C ALA A 193 -1.05 -23.65 -13.62
N ASP A 194 -2.32 -24.07 -13.75
CA ASP A 194 -2.95 -25.00 -12.81
C ASP A 194 -2.45 -26.44 -13.00
N HIS A 195 -2.25 -26.89 -14.25
CA HIS A 195 -1.64 -28.19 -14.57
C HIS A 195 -0.22 -28.33 -14.01
N LEU A 196 0.60 -27.29 -14.18
CA LEU A 196 1.97 -27.24 -13.67
C LEU A 196 2.05 -26.88 -12.17
N LYS A 197 0.91 -26.58 -11.53
CA LYS A 197 0.81 -26.11 -10.14
C LYS A 197 1.78 -24.97 -9.82
N THR A 198 1.92 -24.02 -10.74
CA THR A 198 2.88 -22.92 -10.61
C THR A 198 2.32 -21.62 -11.12
N ARG A 199 2.78 -20.52 -10.53
CA ARG A 199 2.54 -19.15 -11.01
C ARG A 199 3.83 -18.52 -11.57
N GLN A 200 4.89 -19.32 -11.73
CA GLN A 200 6.16 -18.85 -12.28
C GLN A 200 6.06 -18.65 -13.81
N LEU A 201 6.57 -17.53 -14.31
CA LEU A 201 6.45 -17.15 -15.71
C LEU A 201 7.21 -18.11 -16.65
N LYS A 202 8.44 -18.46 -16.31
CA LYS A 202 9.34 -19.25 -17.18
C LYS A 202 8.79 -20.66 -17.47
N PRO A 203 8.32 -21.45 -16.48
CA PRO A 203 7.68 -22.74 -16.76
C PRO A 203 6.46 -22.62 -17.67
N ILE A 204 5.60 -21.63 -17.43
CA ILE A 204 4.39 -21.41 -18.23
C ILE A 204 4.74 -21.01 -19.66
N LYS A 205 5.70 -20.09 -19.85
CA LYS A 205 6.19 -19.67 -21.18
C LYS A 205 6.83 -20.83 -21.93
N ASN A 206 7.64 -21.66 -21.27
CA ASN A 206 8.27 -22.82 -21.90
C ASN A 206 7.22 -23.82 -22.42
N HIS A 207 6.11 -23.99 -21.70
CA HIS A 207 5.04 -24.89 -22.11
C HIS A 207 4.18 -24.30 -23.24
N LEU A 208 3.87 -23.00 -23.19
CA LEU A 208 3.03 -22.32 -24.20
C LEU A 208 3.80 -21.88 -25.46
N GLY A 209 5.13 -21.82 -25.40
CA GLY A 209 6.01 -21.44 -26.50
C GLY A 209 5.75 -20.01 -26.99
N GLU A 210 5.96 -19.76 -28.28
CA GLU A 210 5.83 -18.42 -28.88
C GLU A 210 4.39 -17.95 -29.10
N ARG A 211 3.40 -18.80 -28.82
CA ARG A 211 1.98 -18.45 -28.95
C ARG A 211 1.51 -17.39 -27.95
N VAL A 212 2.25 -17.22 -26.85
CA VAL A 212 1.90 -16.32 -25.75
C VAL A 212 3.12 -15.52 -25.31
N SER A 213 2.96 -14.20 -25.16
CA SER A 213 4.03 -13.34 -24.67
C SER A 213 4.15 -13.39 -23.14
N TYR A 214 5.32 -13.06 -22.60
CA TYR A 214 5.49 -12.90 -21.14
C TYR A 214 4.52 -11.87 -20.56
N PHE A 215 4.20 -10.82 -21.32
CA PHE A 215 3.20 -9.83 -20.96
C PHE A 215 1.80 -10.44 -20.77
N GLN A 216 1.34 -11.24 -21.73
CA GLN A 216 0.03 -11.91 -21.65
C GLN A 216 -0.04 -12.87 -20.45
N ILE A 217 1.03 -13.62 -20.19
CA ILE A 217 1.11 -14.48 -18.99
C ILE A 217 0.95 -13.65 -17.72
N ARG A 218 1.69 -12.53 -17.60
CA ARG A 218 1.58 -11.63 -16.43
C ARG A 218 0.18 -11.06 -16.27
N LEU A 219 -0.46 -10.62 -17.35
CA LEU A 219 -1.83 -10.11 -17.32
C LEU A 219 -2.84 -11.17 -16.84
N ALA A 220 -2.77 -12.39 -17.38
CA ALA A 220 -3.68 -13.47 -17.01
C ALA A 220 -3.55 -13.84 -15.53
N LEU A 221 -2.31 -13.98 -15.04
CA LEU A 221 -2.05 -14.27 -13.63
C LEU A 221 -2.49 -13.12 -12.72
N ALA A 222 -2.25 -11.87 -13.10
CA ALA A 222 -2.71 -10.69 -12.36
C ALA A 222 -4.24 -10.64 -12.28
N LYS A 223 -4.94 -10.88 -13.38
CA LYS A 223 -6.40 -10.92 -13.46
C LYS A 223 -6.97 -12.05 -12.60
N ASN A 224 -6.36 -13.24 -12.63
CA ASN A 224 -6.75 -14.35 -11.77
C ASN A 224 -6.55 -14.04 -10.29
N ALA A 225 -5.42 -13.44 -9.91
CA ALA A 225 -5.12 -13.08 -8.53
C ALA A 225 -6.14 -12.11 -7.91
N VAL A 226 -6.72 -11.20 -8.71
CA VAL A 226 -7.77 -10.28 -8.25
C VAL A 226 -9.17 -10.87 -8.32
N SER A 227 -9.42 -11.82 -9.22
CA SER A 227 -10.69 -12.52 -9.36
C SER A 227 -10.87 -13.61 -8.29
N GLY A 228 -9.82 -14.37 -7.96
CA GLY A 228 -9.81 -15.37 -6.89
C GLY A 228 -10.04 -14.79 -5.49
N ARG A 229 -9.74 -13.51 -5.28
CA ARG A 229 -10.08 -12.79 -4.03
C ARG A 229 -11.59 -12.65 -3.78
N LYS A 230 -12.46 -12.92 -4.77
CA LYS A 230 -13.92 -13.02 -4.53
C LYS A 230 -14.32 -14.31 -3.81
N VAL A 231 -13.60 -15.42 -4.00
CA VAL A 231 -14.05 -16.74 -3.49
C VAL A 231 -13.76 -16.91 -2.00
N VAL A 232 -12.70 -16.27 -1.47
CA VAL A 232 -12.32 -16.38 -0.05
C VAL A 232 -13.15 -15.46 0.88
N ARG A 233 -14.00 -14.58 0.33
CA ARG A 233 -14.82 -13.64 1.13
C ARG A 233 -16.31 -13.96 1.15
N ILE A 234 -16.72 -15.11 0.63
CA ILE A 234 -18.11 -15.56 0.62
C ILE A 234 -18.12 -17.04 0.99
N ASN A 235 -17.77 -17.35 2.25
CA ASN A 235 -18.02 -18.63 2.92
C ASN A 235 -17.73 -18.47 4.42
N GLU A 236 -18.41 -17.50 5.04
CA GLU A 236 -18.65 -17.46 6.49
C GLU A 236 -20.03 -16.84 6.70
N GLN A 237 -21.08 -17.64 6.45
CA GLN A 237 -22.38 -17.56 7.11
C GLN A 237 -22.96 -18.97 7.18
#